data_AF-A0A6N4XWM8-F1
#
_entry.id   AF-A0A6N4XWM8-F1
#
_cell.length_a   1.000
_cell.length_b   1.000
_cell.length_c   1.000
_cell.angle_alpha   90.00
_cell.angle_beta   90.00
_cell.angle_gamma   90.00
#
_symmetry.space_group_name_H-M   'P 1'
#
loop_
_entity.id
_entity.type
_entity.pdbx_description
1 polymer ?
#
loop_
_entity_poly.entity_id
_entity_poly.type
_entity_poly.pdbx_seq_one_letter_code
_entity_poly.pdbx_strand_id
1 'polypeptide(L)'
;MDIDEFRAELETRLLIEKQYLIQELSSIEEYQERLELLGQFNEKYKELIKRLAHETGIDLNAPYPIENSSNVEPLSYEQIILGRTMHIYDELIEELYDKITKIH
;
A
#
# COMPACT_ATOMS: atom_id res chain seq x y z
N MET A 1 10.04 -8.98 12.73
CA MET A 1 8.99 -9.20 11.73
C MET A 1 9.67 -9.54 10.43
N ASP A 2 9.30 -10.64 9.78
CA ASP A 2 9.79 -10.93 8.43
C ASP A 2 8.93 -10.21 7.36
N ILE A 3 9.29 -10.37 6.08
CA ILE A 3 8.60 -9.70 4.97
C ILE A 3 7.18 -10.27 4.76
N ASP A 4 6.92 -11.53 5.09
CA ASP A 4 5.59 -12.14 4.95
C ASP A 4 4.65 -11.62 6.03
N GLU A 5 5.12 -11.50 7.26
CA GLU A 5 4.41 -10.84 8.36
C GLU A 5 4.17 -9.35 8.05
N PHE A 6 5.17 -8.64 7.51
CA PHE A 6 5.01 -7.24 7.05
C PHE A 6 3.88 -7.13 6.04
N ARG A 7 3.87 -8.03 5.05
CA ARG A 7 2.87 -8.03 3.98
C ARG A 7 1.47 -8.22 4.54
N ALA A 8 1.26 -9.21 5.40
CA ALA A 8 -0.05 -9.53 5.97
C ALA A 8 -0.60 -8.38 6.84
N GLU A 9 0.26 -7.75 7.63
CA GLU A 9 -0.13 -6.59 8.46
C GLU A 9 -0.45 -5.37 7.59
N LEU A 10 0.34 -5.11 6.54
CA LEU A 10 0.09 -4.04 5.59
C LEU A 10 -1.26 -4.23 4.89
N GLU A 11 -1.54 -5.44 4.40
CA GLU A 11 -2.82 -5.79 3.75
C GLU A 11 -4.00 -5.53 4.69
N THR A 12 -3.90 -5.98 5.95
CA THR A 12 -4.93 -5.76 6.97
C THR A 12 -5.20 -4.27 7.19
N ARG A 13 -4.16 -3.45 7.32
CA ARG A 13 -4.31 -2.00 7.51
C ARG A 13 -4.86 -1.30 6.27
N LEU A 14 -4.43 -1.71 5.07
CA LEU A 14 -4.95 -1.17 3.81
C LEU A 14 -6.44 -1.50 3.62
N LEU A 15 -6.87 -2.71 3.98
CA LEU A 15 -8.28 -3.09 3.94
C LEU A 15 -9.11 -2.13 4.81
N ILE A 16 -8.62 -1.78 5.99
CA ILE A 16 -9.29 -0.83 6.89
C ILE A 16 -9.35 0.57 6.27
N GLU A 17 -8.24 1.10 5.75
CA GLU A 17 -8.21 2.43 5.10
C GLU A 17 -9.15 2.47 3.89
N LYS A 18 -9.17 1.41 3.07
CA LYS A 18 -10.12 1.29 1.94
C LYS A 18 -11.57 1.35 2.41
N GLN A 19 -11.91 0.68 3.52
CA GLN A 19 -13.28 0.72 4.05
C GLN A 19 -13.66 2.13 4.52
N TYR A 20 -12.75 2.90 5.12
CA TYR A 20 -13.02 4.29 5.46
C TYR A 20 -13.29 5.14 4.22
N LEU A 21 -12.47 5.02 3.17
CA LEU A 21 -12.69 5.73 1.90
C LEU A 21 -14.04 5.35 1.26
N ILE A 22 -14.42 4.07 1.31
CA ILE A 22 -15.72 3.61 0.80
C ILE A 22 -16.89 4.22 1.59
N GLN A 23 -16.75 4.43 2.90
CA GLN A 23 -17.77 5.11 3.69
C GLN A 23 -17.88 6.59 3.29
N GLU A 24 -16.75 7.25 3.07
CA GLU A 24 -16.68 8.64 2.62
C GLU A 24 -17.33 8.85 1.24
N LEU A 25 -17.27 7.86 0.34
CA LEU A 25 -17.92 7.92 -0.98
C LEU A 25 -19.39 8.37 -0.93
N SER A 26 -20.13 7.91 0.08
CA SER A 26 -21.57 8.23 0.21
C SER A 26 -21.86 9.70 0.50
N SER A 27 -20.85 10.44 0.96
CA SER A 27 -20.94 11.86 1.30
C SER A 27 -20.46 12.80 0.20
N ILE A 28 -19.89 12.26 -0.89
CA ILE A 28 -19.35 13.04 -2.02
C ILE A 28 -20.34 12.98 -3.19
N GLU A 29 -20.88 14.12 -3.59
CA GLU A 29 -21.83 14.22 -4.70
C GLU A 29 -21.12 14.19 -6.06
N GLU A 30 -20.02 14.94 -6.19
CA GLU A 30 -19.32 15.12 -7.45
C GLU A 30 -18.45 13.91 -7.80
N TYR A 31 -18.72 13.31 -8.96
CA TYR A 31 -17.97 12.14 -9.44
C TYR A 31 -16.45 12.40 -9.55
N GLN A 32 -16.07 13.60 -9.97
CA GLN A 32 -14.66 13.97 -10.08
C GLN A 32 -13.95 13.98 -8.72
N GLU A 33 -14.64 14.43 -7.67
CA GLU A 33 -14.12 14.43 -6.30
C GLU A 33 -14.01 13.00 -5.74
N ARG A 34 -14.95 12.10 -6.09
CA ARG A 34 -14.85 10.67 -5.73
C ARG A 34 -13.58 10.01 -6.29
N LEU A 35 -13.14 10.41 -7.48
CA LEU A 35 -11.90 9.88 -8.07
C LEU A 35 -10.65 10.31 -7.29
N GLU A 36 -10.70 11.40 -6.53
CA GLU A 36 -9.57 11.84 -5.70
C GLU A 36 -9.26 10.83 -4.57
N LEU A 37 -10.24 10.03 -4.15
CA LEU A 37 -10.05 8.98 -3.13
C LEU A 37 -9.04 7.92 -3.59
N LEU A 38 -8.86 7.70 -4.89
CA LEU A 38 -7.81 6.83 -5.42
C LEU A 38 -6.41 7.38 -5.11
N GLY A 39 -6.24 8.69 -5.28
CA GLY A 39 -5.01 9.39 -4.91
C GLY A 39 -4.77 9.33 -3.40
N GLN A 40 -5.82 9.51 -2.60
CA GLN A 40 -5.73 9.37 -1.15
C GLN A 40 -5.30 7.95 -0.73
N PHE A 41 -5.87 6.91 -1.32
CA PHE A 41 -5.50 5.53 -1.04
C PHE A 41 -4.03 5.24 -1.37
N ASN A 42 -3.51 5.77 -2.48
CA ASN A 42 -2.10 5.65 -2.84
C ASN A 42 -1.15 6.31 -1.82
N GLU A 43 -1.53 7.48 -1.28
CA GLU A 43 -0.74 8.10 -0.21
C GLU A 43 -0.81 7.30 1.10
N LYS A 44 -1.99 6.75 1.45
CA LYS A 44 -2.13 5.83 2.59
C LYS A 44 -1.24 4.60 2.46
N TYR A 45 -1.14 4.02 1.27
CA TYR A 45 -0.25 2.89 1.00
C TYR A 45 1.21 3.20 1.32
N LYS A 46 1.73 4.32 0.80
CA LYS A 46 3.11 4.75 1.07
C LYS A 46 3.34 5.09 2.54
N GLU A 47 2.37 5.75 3.18
CA GLU A 47 2.46 6.10 4.60
C GLU A 47 2.46 4.88 5.50
N LEU A 48 1.59 3.91 5.23
CA LEU A 48 1.51 2.68 6.03
C LEU A 48 2.80 1.86 5.92
N ILE A 49 3.42 1.78 4.74
CA ILE A 49 4.74 1.15 4.59
C ILE A 49 5.77 1.84 5.49
N LYS A 50 5.84 3.18 5.47
CA LYS A 50 6.77 3.95 6.31
C LYS A 50 6.51 3.75 7.81
N ARG A 51 5.24 3.81 8.23
CA ARG A 51 4.86 3.62 9.63
C ARG A 51 5.15 2.21 10.10
N LEU A 52 4.78 1.20 9.34
CA LEU A 52 4.99 -0.20 9.70
C LEU A 52 6.49 -0.55 9.75
N ALA A 53 7.29 -0.03 8.81
CA ALA A 53 8.74 -0.18 8.85
C ALA A 53 9.34 0.46 10.11
N HIS A 54 8.91 1.67 10.46
CA HIS A 54 9.32 2.34 11.70
C HIS A 54 8.90 1.55 12.95
N GLU A 55 7.65 1.08 13.02
CA GLU A 55 7.12 0.28 14.14
C GLU A 55 7.89 -1.03 14.35
N THR A 56 8.42 -1.60 13.27
CA THR A 56 9.07 -2.91 13.29
C THR A 56 10.59 -2.86 13.22
N GLY A 57 11.16 -1.64 13.23
CA GLY A 57 12.60 -1.40 13.22
C GLY A 57 13.28 -1.69 11.88
N ILE A 58 12.54 -1.73 10.78
CA ILE A 58 13.08 -1.91 9.42
C ILE A 58 13.55 -0.55 8.90
N ASP A 59 14.85 -0.43 8.58
CA ASP A 59 15.37 0.70 7.85
C ASP A 59 15.11 0.52 6.35
N LEU A 60 14.15 1.29 5.82
CA LEU A 60 13.76 1.27 4.42
C LEU A 60 14.90 1.59 3.44
N ASN A 61 15.91 2.36 3.89
CA ASN A 61 17.04 2.76 3.05
C ASN A 61 18.21 1.77 3.14
N ALA A 62 18.17 0.81 4.08
CA ALA A 62 19.22 -0.18 4.23
C ALA A 62 19.20 -1.17 3.05
N PRO A 63 20.37 -1.69 2.65
CA PRO A 63 20.44 -2.76 1.65
C PRO A 63 19.80 -4.04 2.19
N TYR A 64 18.94 -4.65 1.37
CA TYR A 64 18.34 -5.94 1.66
C TYR A 64 19.39 -7.06 1.46
N PRO A 65 19.56 -7.98 2.43
CA PRO A 65 20.51 -9.07 2.31
C PRO A 65 20.05 -10.06 1.23
N ILE A 66 20.73 -10.08 0.09
CA ILE A 66 20.51 -11.06 -0.98
C ILE A 66 21.60 -12.13 -0.90
N GLU A 67 21.23 -13.34 -0.51
CA GLU A 67 22.11 -14.50 -0.67
C GLU A 67 22.23 -14.78 -2.18
N ASN A 68 23.43 -14.55 -2.75
CA ASN A 68 23.87 -14.89 -4.12
C ASN A 68 23.93 -13.80 -5.21
N SER A 69 23.96 -12.49 -4.92
CA SER A 69 24.21 -11.47 -5.95
C SER A 69 25.70 -11.13 -6.07
N SER A 70 26.46 -11.95 -6.78
CA SER A 70 27.79 -11.54 -7.26
C SER A 70 27.58 -10.55 -8.42
N ASN A 71 27.85 -9.26 -8.18
CA ASN A 71 27.94 -8.15 -9.16
C ASN A 71 26.71 -7.22 -9.36
N VAL A 72 25.69 -7.22 -8.48
CA VAL A 72 24.58 -6.25 -8.56
C VAL A 72 24.46 -5.48 -7.25
N GLU A 73 24.22 -4.17 -7.32
CA GLU A 73 23.93 -3.36 -6.13
C GLU A 73 22.70 -3.95 -5.40
N PRO A 74 22.76 -4.13 -4.07
CA PRO A 74 21.64 -4.67 -3.33
C PRO A 74 20.46 -3.69 -3.37
N LEU A 75 19.27 -4.23 -3.63
CA LEU A 75 18.01 -3.46 -3.51
C LEU A 75 17.82 -3.00 -2.07
N SER A 76 17.17 -1.86 -1.87
CA SER A 76 16.78 -1.42 -0.53
C SER A 76 15.60 -2.24 0.02
N TYR A 77 15.42 -2.25 1.34
CA TYR A 77 14.21 -2.80 1.96
C TYR A 77 12.94 -2.17 1.39
N GLU A 78 12.93 -0.86 1.12
CA GLU A 78 11.80 -0.18 0.47
C GLU A 78 11.46 -0.80 -0.89
N GLN A 79 12.46 -1.00 -1.75
CA GLN A 79 12.24 -1.60 -3.07
C GLN A 79 11.73 -3.03 -2.98
N ILE A 80 12.25 -3.83 -2.04
CA ILE A 80 11.79 -5.19 -1.81
C ILE A 80 10.36 -5.20 -1.30
N ILE A 81 10.03 -4.38 -0.30
CA ILE A 81 8.68 -4.28 0.27
C ILE A 81 7.71 -3.87 -0.83
N LEU A 82 7.97 -2.76 -1.53
CA LEU A 82 7.11 -2.28 -2.63
C LEU A 82 6.88 -3.37 -3.68
N GLY A 83 7.93 -4.05 -4.13
CA GLY A 83 7.81 -5.14 -5.11
C GLY A 83 7.00 -6.33 -4.59
N ARG A 84 7.07 -6.63 -3.29
CA ARG A 84 6.33 -7.73 -2.66
C ARG A 84 4.88 -7.37 -2.35
N THR A 85 4.56 -6.09 -2.17
CA THR A 85 3.22 -5.64 -1.76
C THR A 85 2.43 -4.97 -2.87
N MET A 86 3.02 -4.75 -4.05
CA MET A 86 2.35 -4.09 -5.17
C MET A 86 1.06 -4.78 -5.62
N HIS A 87 1.01 -6.11 -5.65
CA HIS A 87 -0.20 -6.85 -6.00
C HIS A 87 -1.38 -6.55 -5.04
N ILE A 88 -1.11 -6.38 -3.75
CA ILE A 88 -2.13 -5.99 -2.76
C ILE A 88 -2.67 -4.61 -3.07
N TYR A 89 -1.78 -3.66 -3.39
CA TYR A 89 -2.20 -2.32 -3.79
C TYR A 89 -3.09 -2.37 -5.04
N ASP A 90 -2.66 -3.11 -6.07
CA ASP A 90 -3.37 -3.24 -7.36
C ASP A 90 -4.78 -3.83 -7.17
N GLU A 91 -4.91 -4.90 -6.38
CA GLU A 91 -6.22 -5.51 -6.08
C GLU A 91 -7.14 -4.54 -5.32
N LEU A 92 -6.62 -3.87 -4.29
CA LEU A 92 -7.42 -3.00 -3.44
C LEU A 92 -7.83 -1.69 -4.13
N ILE A 93 -6.96 -1.13 -4.98
CA ILE A 93 -7.27 0.08 -5.76
C ILE A 93 -8.29 -0.22 -6.85
N GLU A 94 -8.21 -1.39 -7.50
CA GLU A 94 -9.21 -1.83 -8.49
C GLU A 94 -10.58 -1.97 -7.83
N GLU A 95 -10.67 -2.62 -6.68
CA GLU A 95 -11.92 -2.72 -5.93
C GLU A 95 -12.50 -1.37 -5.52
N LEU A 96 -11.65 -0.42 -5.10
CA LEU A 96 -12.08 0.93 -4.74
C LEU A 96 -12.62 1.68 -5.97
N TYR A 97 -11.93 1.61 -7.10
CA TYR A 97 -12.38 2.18 -8.37
C TYR A 97 -13.74 1.61 -8.80
N ASP A 98 -13.91 0.30 -8.67
CA ASP A 98 -15.15 -0.40 -8.94
C ASP A 98 -16.31 0.10 -8.05
N LYS A 99 -16.03 0.45 -6.79
CA LYS A 99 -17.03 1.04 -5.90
C LYS A 99 -17.39 2.46 -6.30
N ILE A 100 -16.40 3.27 -6.66
CA ILE A 100 -16.60 4.66 -7.13
C ILE A 100 -17.52 4.69 -8.36
N THR A 101 -17.25 3.83 -9.34
CA THR A 101 -17.94 3.83 -10.65
C THR A 101 -19.35 3.24 -10.61
N LYS A 102 -19.67 2.42 -9.60
CA LYS A 102 -20.99 1.80 -9.43
C LYS A 102 -22.01 2.67 -8.69
N ILE A 103 -21.59 3.79 -8.09
CA ILE A 103 -22.51 4.73 -7.44
C ILE A 103 -23.07 5.67 -8.51
N HIS A 104 -24.38 5.54 -8.77
CA HIS A 104 -25.17 6.41 -9.65
C HIS A 104 -26.01 7.38 -8.83
#